data_AF-A0A967VTJ5-F1
#
_entry.id   AF-A0A967VTJ5-F1
#
_cell.length_a   1.000
_cell.length_b   1.000
_cell.length_c   1.000
_cell.angle_alpha   90.00
_cell.angle_beta   90.00
_cell.angle_gamma   90.00
#
_symmetry.space_group_name_H-M   'P 1'
#
loop_
_entity.id
_entity.type
_entity.pdbx_description
1 polymer ?
#
loop_
_entity_poly.entity_id
_entity_poly.type
_entity_poly.pdbx_seq_one_letter_code
_entity_poly.pdbx_strand_id
1 'polypeptide(L)'
;MIGVVSAAARLVAGPRVAVSMPLPPGVEVRRSRLVPWIGGRLSGMGRPAAAVTLGRVVLVHPSAAPPGERLVRHELAHVRQWERAPAAFPIRYMWAHIRLGYANNPYEAEARAAETGMQTSGEEPWPRDP
;
A
#
# COMPACT_ATOMS: atom_id res chain seq x y z
N MET A 1 14.76 2.26 8.18
CA MET A 1 14.57 1.63 6.85
C MET A 1 13.32 2.13 6.12
N ILE A 2 12.12 2.13 6.73
CA ILE A 2 10.88 2.62 6.08
C ILE A 2 10.98 4.06 5.54
N GLY A 3 11.72 4.94 6.23
CA GLY A 3 11.97 6.31 5.78
C GLY A 3 12.78 6.38 4.48
N VAL A 4 13.78 5.49 4.30
CA VAL A 4 14.58 5.40 3.07
C VAL A 4 13.73 4.93 1.89
N VAL A 5 12.90 3.90 2.11
CA VAL A 5 11.96 3.40 1.10
C VAL A 5 10.97 4.50 0.69
N SER A 6 10.44 5.23 1.68
CA SER A 6 9.51 6.35 1.43
C SER A 6 10.19 7.50 0.68
N ALA A 7 11.46 7.81 0.98
CA ALA A 7 12.24 8.81 0.25
C ALA A 7 12.49 8.38 -1.21
N ALA A 8 12.89 7.13 -1.44
CA ALA A 8 13.09 6.59 -2.78
C ALA A 8 11.78 6.58 -3.59
N ALA A 9 10.65 6.20 -2.97
CA ALA A 9 9.34 6.23 -3.61
C ALA A 9 8.95 7.64 -4.07
N ARG A 10 9.35 8.69 -3.34
CA ARG A 10 9.08 10.09 -3.73
C ARG A 10 9.82 10.54 -4.98
N LEU A 11 10.96 9.94 -5.31
CA LEU A 11 11.76 10.28 -6.50
C LEU A 11 11.06 9.85 -7.81
N VAL A 12 10.27 8.78 -7.74
CA VAL A 12 9.53 8.22 -8.88
C VAL A 12 8.04 8.53 -8.84
N ALA A 13 7.64 9.40 -7.91
CA ALA A 13 6.26 9.82 -7.70
C ALA A 13 6.03 11.22 -8.29
N GLY A 14 4.92 11.35 -9.01
CA GLY A 14 4.38 12.61 -9.53
C GLY A 14 3.51 13.35 -8.51
N PRO A 15 2.50 14.11 -8.93
CA PRO A 15 1.72 14.96 -8.03
C PRO A 15 0.95 14.16 -6.99
N ARG A 16 0.63 14.82 -5.87
CA ARG A 16 -0.26 14.27 -4.82
C ARG A 16 -1.67 14.07 -5.38
N VAL A 17 -2.36 13.08 -4.84
CA VAL A 17 -3.74 12.74 -5.20
C VAL A 17 -4.61 12.96 -3.97
N ALA A 18 -5.68 13.73 -4.13
CA ALA A 18 -6.69 13.87 -3.09
C ALA A 18 -7.43 12.54 -2.89
N VAL A 19 -7.69 12.21 -1.64
CA VAL A 19 -8.43 11.01 -1.23
C VAL A 19 -9.68 11.40 -0.45
N SER A 20 -10.69 10.53 -0.46
CA SER A 20 -11.99 10.79 0.17
C SER A 20 -12.00 10.63 1.70
N MET A 21 -10.90 10.18 2.31
CA MET A 21 -10.79 9.96 3.75
C MET A 21 -9.47 10.52 4.31
N PRO A 22 -9.39 10.87 5.60
CA PRO A 22 -8.15 11.30 6.23
C PRO A 22 -7.07 10.22 6.12
N LEU A 23 -5.82 10.65 5.91
CA LEU A 23 -4.65 9.77 5.90
C LEU A 23 -3.92 9.86 7.24
N PRO A 24 -3.31 8.77 7.73
CA PRO A 24 -2.42 8.83 8.88
C PRO A 24 -1.25 9.79 8.65
N PRO A 25 -0.68 10.37 9.72
CA PRO A 25 0.47 11.27 9.61
C PRO A 25 1.63 10.65 8.81
N GLY A 26 2.18 11.43 7.88
CA GLY A 26 3.31 11.01 7.05
C GLY A 26 2.97 10.04 5.91
N VAL A 27 1.70 9.63 5.76
CA VAL A 27 1.23 8.86 4.61
C VAL A 27 0.87 9.78 3.45
N GLU A 28 1.35 9.46 2.25
CA GLU A 28 1.12 10.25 1.05
C GLU A 28 0.56 9.38 -0.08
N VAL A 29 -0.45 9.89 -0.78
CA VAL A 29 -0.95 9.28 -2.01
C VAL A 29 -0.48 10.14 -3.19
N ARG A 30 0.25 9.53 -4.13
CA ARG A 30 0.86 10.22 -5.28
C ARG A 30 0.63 9.44 -6.58
N ARG A 31 0.66 10.12 -7.71
CA ARG A 31 0.60 9.43 -9.02
C ARG A 31 1.96 8.81 -9.37
N SER A 32 1.97 7.60 -9.93
CA SER A 32 3.15 7.04 -10.59
C SER A 32 2.73 6.05 -11.67
N ARG A 33 3.35 6.11 -12.85
CA ARG A 33 3.08 5.16 -13.96
C ARG A 33 3.92 3.89 -13.81
N LEU A 34 5.19 4.06 -13.51
CA LEU A 34 6.19 3.00 -13.60
C LEU A 34 5.97 1.92 -12.55
N VAL A 35 5.78 2.31 -11.28
CA VAL A 35 5.70 1.34 -10.18
C VAL A 35 4.45 0.45 -10.26
N PRO A 36 3.23 0.98 -10.47
CA PRO A 36 2.05 0.12 -10.59
C PRO A 36 2.04 -0.73 -11.86
N TRP A 37 2.69 -0.27 -12.93
CA TRP A 37 2.87 -1.07 -14.14
C TRP A 37 3.78 -2.28 -13.87
N ILE A 38 4.91 -2.08 -13.18
CA ILE A 38 5.80 -3.18 -12.77
C ILE A 38 5.06 -4.13 -11.82
N GLY A 39 4.39 -3.60 -10.81
CA GLY A 39 3.62 -4.39 -9.84
C GLY A 39 2.59 -5.28 -10.52
N GLY A 40 1.77 -4.73 -11.42
CA GLY A 40 0.76 -5.50 -12.14
C GLY A 40 1.33 -6.63 -13.01
N ARG A 41 2.51 -6.43 -13.61
CA ARG A 41 3.21 -7.49 -14.37
C ARG A 41 3.80 -8.58 -13.49
N LEU A 42 4.48 -8.20 -12.40
CA LEU A 42 5.05 -9.17 -11.46
C LEU A 42 3.96 -10.00 -10.77
N SER A 43 2.75 -9.45 -10.64
CA SER A 43 1.60 -10.15 -10.07
C SER A 43 0.76 -10.95 -11.04
N GLY A 44 1.17 -11.08 -12.31
CA GLY A 44 0.44 -11.85 -13.31
C GLY A 44 -0.95 -11.29 -13.67
N MET A 45 -1.24 -10.02 -13.35
CA MET A 45 -2.56 -9.43 -13.56
C MET A 45 -2.86 -9.08 -15.03
N GLY A 46 -1.84 -9.08 -15.91
CA GLY A 46 -1.97 -8.70 -17.32
C GLY A 46 -2.27 -7.22 -17.56
N ARG A 47 -2.40 -6.43 -16.50
CA ARG A 47 -2.67 -4.98 -16.51
C ARG A 47 -1.94 -4.30 -15.34
N PRO A 48 -1.72 -2.98 -15.36
CA PRO A 48 -1.15 -2.26 -14.22
C PRO A 48 -2.01 -2.44 -12.96
N ALA A 49 -1.35 -2.52 -11.80
CA ALA A 49 -2.05 -2.42 -10.51
C ALA A 49 -2.71 -1.04 -10.38
N ALA A 50 -3.83 -0.97 -9.66
CA ALA A 50 -4.51 0.31 -9.42
C ALA A 50 -3.63 1.24 -8.56
N ALA A 51 -2.99 0.67 -7.53
CA ALA A 51 -2.01 1.33 -6.70
C ALA A 51 -0.96 0.34 -6.18
N VAL A 52 0.15 0.85 -5.68
CA VAL A 52 1.22 0.11 -5.00
C VAL A 52 1.71 0.91 -3.80
N THR A 53 1.83 0.27 -2.65
CA THR A 53 2.37 0.90 -1.43
C THR A 53 3.85 0.61 -1.22
N LEU A 54 4.65 1.68 -1.10
CA LEU A 54 6.08 1.64 -0.77
C LEU A 54 6.35 2.46 0.49
N GLY A 55 6.56 1.78 1.62
CA GLY A 55 6.69 2.43 2.91
C GLY A 55 5.42 3.20 3.28
N ARG A 56 5.51 4.53 3.40
CA ARG A 56 4.36 5.41 3.65
C ARG A 56 3.83 6.12 2.40
N VAL A 57 4.30 5.73 1.21
CA VAL A 57 3.88 6.35 -0.04
C VAL A 57 3.05 5.36 -0.86
N VAL A 58 1.80 5.72 -1.10
CA VAL A 58 0.88 4.99 -1.98
C VAL A 58 0.96 5.59 -3.38
N LEU A 59 1.33 4.76 -4.35
CA LEU A 59 1.53 5.16 -5.74
C LEU A 59 0.38 4.68 -6.60
N VAL A 60 -0.46 5.62 -7.07
CA VAL A 60 -1.66 5.32 -7.87
C VAL A 60 -1.33 5.44 -9.36
N HIS A 61 -1.74 4.45 -10.15
CA HIS A 61 -1.57 4.50 -11.60
C HIS A 61 -2.42 5.64 -12.21
N PRO A 62 -1.94 6.41 -13.21
CA PRO A 62 -2.74 7.51 -13.77
C PRO A 62 -4.01 7.08 -14.51
N SER A 63 -4.04 5.86 -15.05
CA SER A 63 -5.26 5.32 -15.67
C SER A 63 -6.27 4.79 -14.67
N ALA A 64 -5.92 4.71 -13.37
CA ALA A 64 -6.86 4.33 -12.34
C ALA A 64 -7.69 5.55 -11.93
N ALA A 65 -8.99 5.31 -11.72
CA ALA A 65 -9.89 6.28 -11.10
C ALA A 65 -9.30 6.77 -9.76
N PRO A 66 -9.68 7.97 -9.28
CA PRO A 66 -9.31 8.40 -7.93
C PRO A 66 -9.62 7.30 -6.91
N PRO A 67 -8.68 7.00 -6.00
CA PRO A 67 -8.85 5.89 -5.08
C PRO A 67 -10.02 6.19 -4.13
N GLY A 68 -11.09 5.42 -4.27
CA GLY A 68 -12.19 5.44 -3.32
C GLY A 68 -11.77 4.86 -1.97
N GLU A 69 -12.61 5.06 -0.96
CA GLU A 69 -12.33 4.72 0.44
C GLU A 69 -11.89 3.26 0.64
N ARG A 70 -12.53 2.33 -0.08
CA ARG A 70 -12.17 0.91 -0.09
C ARG A 70 -10.70 0.67 -0.48
N LEU A 71 -10.25 1.29 -1.57
CA LEU A 71 -8.87 1.16 -2.05
C LEU A 71 -7.91 1.86 -1.09
N VAL A 72 -8.28 3.02 -0.55
CA VAL A 72 -7.43 3.70 0.44
C VAL A 72 -7.22 2.83 1.69
N ARG A 73 -8.27 2.20 2.22
CA ARG A 73 -8.15 1.27 3.37
C ARG A 73 -7.24 0.08 3.08
N HIS A 74 -7.34 -0.48 1.88
CA HIS A 74 -6.48 -1.57 1.41
C HIS A 74 -5.00 -1.15 1.44
N GLU A 75 -4.67 -0.02 0.81
CA GLU A 75 -3.29 0.49 0.77
C GLU A 75 -2.75 0.86 2.16
N LEU A 76 -3.61 1.39 3.05
CA LEU A 76 -3.24 1.65 4.44
C LEU A 76 -2.89 0.37 5.21
N ALA A 77 -3.47 -0.78 4.88
CA ALA A 77 -3.06 -2.05 5.46
C ALA A 77 -1.61 -2.40 5.07
N HIS A 78 -1.23 -2.16 3.82
CA HIS A 78 0.17 -2.31 3.39
C HIS A 78 1.12 -1.33 4.07
N VAL A 79 0.68 -0.09 4.33
CA VAL A 79 1.47 0.86 5.15
C VAL A 79 1.72 0.27 6.54
N ARG A 80 0.69 -0.25 7.21
CA ARG A 80 0.83 -0.90 8.52
C ARG A 80 1.72 -2.15 8.46
N GLN A 81 1.68 -2.92 7.38
CA GLN A 81 2.59 -4.05 7.17
C GLN A 81 4.05 -3.60 7.02
N TRP A 82 4.30 -2.53 6.26
CA TRP A 82 5.60 -1.89 6.17
C TRP A 82 6.09 -1.38 7.53
N GLU A 83 5.21 -0.80 8.34
CA GLU A 83 5.56 -0.29 9.68
C GLU A 83 5.90 -1.41 10.66
N ARG A 84 5.14 -2.51 10.65
CA ARG A 84 5.41 -3.69 11.49
C ARG A 84 6.72 -4.39 11.12
N ALA A 85 7.11 -4.41 9.85
CA ALA A 85 8.30 -5.12 9.41
C ALA A 85 9.01 -4.46 8.20
N PRO A 86 9.65 -3.29 8.35
CA PRO A 86 10.15 -2.51 7.22
C PRO A 86 11.12 -3.24 6.28
N ALA A 87 11.97 -4.12 6.82
CA ALA A 87 12.93 -4.88 6.01
C ALA A 87 12.35 -6.20 5.49
N ALA A 88 11.59 -6.88 6.35
CA ALA A 88 11.16 -8.25 6.09
C ALA A 88 9.84 -8.30 5.31
N PHE A 89 8.98 -7.29 5.41
CA PHE A 89 7.71 -7.24 4.71
C PHE A 89 7.84 -7.41 3.19
N PRO A 90 8.62 -6.62 2.44
CA PRO A 90 8.71 -6.78 0.99
C PRO A 90 9.22 -8.17 0.58
N ILE A 91 10.14 -8.74 1.36
CA ILE A 91 10.70 -10.08 1.12
C ILE A 91 9.63 -11.16 1.36
N ARG A 92 8.96 -11.11 2.51
CA ARG A 92 7.90 -12.06 2.87
C ARG A 92 6.69 -11.96 1.96
N TYR A 93 6.31 -10.73 1.57
CA TYR A 93 5.26 -10.48 0.62
C TYR A 93 5.58 -11.14 -0.72
N MET A 94 6.77 -10.88 -1.28
CA MET A 94 7.18 -11.47 -2.55
C MET A 94 7.25 -12.99 -2.49
N TRP A 95 7.80 -13.53 -1.40
CA TRP A 95 7.86 -14.98 -1.18
C TRP A 95 6.48 -15.64 -1.12
N ALA A 96 5.57 -15.07 -0.35
CA ALA A 96 4.20 -15.56 -0.27
C ALA A 96 3.49 -15.43 -1.62
N HIS A 97 3.74 -14.34 -2.34
CA HIS A 97 3.19 -14.09 -3.67
C HIS A 97 3.66 -15.14 -4.68
N ILE A 98 4.95 -15.48 -4.70
CA ILE A 98 5.50 -16.52 -5.58
C ILE A 98 4.93 -17.91 -5.25
N ARG A 99 4.77 -18.22 -3.96
CA ARG A 99 4.31 -19.55 -3.50
C ARG A 99 2.81 -19.77 -3.60
N LEU A 100 2.02 -18.74 -3.32
CA LEU A 100 0.56 -18.85 -3.12
C LEU A 100 -0.23 -18.09 -4.19
N GLY A 101 0.44 -17.25 -4.99
CA GLY A 101 -0.18 -16.31 -5.91
C GLY A 101 -0.75 -15.08 -5.18
N TYR A 102 -1.10 -14.05 -5.96
CA TYR A 102 -1.68 -12.81 -5.45
C TYR A 102 -2.95 -13.05 -4.61
N ALA A 103 -3.89 -13.85 -5.12
CA ALA A 103 -5.19 -14.05 -4.49
C ALA A 103 -5.11 -14.71 -3.10
N ASN A 104 -4.15 -15.60 -2.88
CA ASN A 104 -3.99 -16.33 -1.62
C ASN A 104 -2.85 -15.78 -0.75
N ASN A 105 -2.25 -14.65 -1.12
CA ASN A 105 -1.22 -14.02 -0.31
C ASN A 105 -1.85 -13.53 1.02
N PRO A 106 -1.34 -13.95 2.19
CA PRO A 106 -1.90 -13.55 3.48
C PRO A 106 -1.88 -12.02 3.70
N TYR A 107 -0.89 -11.33 3.12
CA TYR A 107 -0.81 -9.86 3.20
C TYR A 107 -1.92 -9.18 2.38
N GLU A 108 -2.30 -9.76 1.25
CA GLU A 108 -3.45 -9.31 0.43
C GLU A 108 -4.78 -9.67 1.09
N ALA A 109 -4.84 -10.80 1.80
CA ALA A 109 -6.02 -11.18 2.57
C ALA A 109 -6.28 -10.21 3.73
N GLU A 110 -5.24 -9.81 4.46
CA GLU A 110 -5.32 -8.76 5.49
C GLU A 110 -5.76 -7.41 4.88
N ALA A 111 -5.19 -7.02 3.74
CA ALA A 111 -5.55 -5.77 3.08
C ALA A 111 -7.01 -5.79 2.61
N ARG A 112 -7.50 -6.91 2.07
CA ARG A 112 -8.92 -7.11 1.74
C ARG A 112 -9.83 -7.10 2.95
N ALA A 113 -9.42 -7.64 4.09
CA ALA A 113 -10.21 -7.57 5.32
C ALA A 113 -10.37 -6.12 5.81
N ALA A 114 -9.37 -5.25 5.58
CA ALA A 114 -9.45 -3.84 5.96
C ALA A 114 -10.40 -3.01 5.09
N GLU A 115 -10.80 -3.49 3.91
CA GLU A 115 -11.64 -2.76 2.96
C GLU A 115 -13.03 -2.42 3.49
N THR A 116 -13.59 -3.25 4.36
CA THR A 116 -14.97 -3.14 4.88
C THR A 116 -15.11 -2.26 6.11
N GLY A 117 -14.02 -1.68 6.63
CA GLY A 117 -14.05 -0.77 7.78
C GLY A 117 -14.28 -1.45 9.14
N MET A 118 -14.33 -2.79 9.20
CA MET A 118 -14.38 -3.55 10.45
C MET A 118 -12.99 -3.55 11.10
N GLN A 119 -12.56 -2.40 11.63
CA GLN A 119 -11.52 -2.40 12.66
C GLN A 119 -12.17 -2.96 13.92
N THR A 120 -11.71 -4.11 14.40
CA THR A 120 -12.06 -4.61 15.71
C THR A 120 -11.75 -3.52 16.73
N SER A 121 -12.81 -2.94 17.29
CA SER A 121 -12.77 -2.02 18.43
C SER A 121 -11.97 -2.66 19.56
N GLY A 122 -10.74 -2.20 19.78
CA GLY A 122 -9.90 -2.75 20.84
C GLY A 122 -8.47 -2.22 20.91
N GLU A 123 -7.90 -1.69 19.82
CA GLU A 123 -6.51 -1.21 19.84
C GLU A 123 -6.45 0.25 19.37
N GLU A 124 -6.13 1.16 20.29
CA GLU A 124 -5.88 2.57 19.95
C GLU A 124 -4.74 2.66 18.91
N PRO A 125 -4.87 3.44 17.82
CA PRO A 125 -4.06 3.19 16.63
C PRO A 125 -2.69 3.88 16.60
N TRP A 126 -2.31 4.62 17.64
CA TRP A 126 -1.09 5.43 17.53
C TRP A 126 -0.45 5.78 18.87
N PRO A 127 0.85 5.48 19.07
CA PRO A 127 1.62 6.10 20.14
C PRO A 127 1.68 7.60 19.91
N ARG A 128 1.21 8.40 20.86
CA ARG A 128 1.61 9.81 20.93
C ARG A 128 3.07 9.81 21.37
N ASP A 129 3.98 10.14 20.47
CA ASP A 129 5.34 10.44 20.88
C ASP A 129 5.34 11.70 21.78
N PRO A 130 6.22 11.75 22.79
CA PRO A 130 6.18 12.69 23.92
C PRO A 130 6.43 14.16 23.55
#